data_AF-A0A382TW25-F1
#
_entry.id   AF-A0A382TW25-F1
#
_cell.length_a   1.000
_cell.length_b   1.000
_cell.length_c   1.000
_cell.angle_alpha   90.00
_cell.angle_beta   90.00
_cell.angle_gamma   90.00
#
_symmetry.space_group_name_H-M   'P 1'
#
loop_
_entity.id
_entity.type
_entity.pdbx_description
1 polymer ?
#
loop_
_entity_poly.entity_id
_entity_poly.type
_entity_poly.pdbx_seq_one_letter_code
_entity_poly.pdbx_strand_id
1 'polypeptide(L)'
;KASEVYLCESELKEKLEMLELMIKSTKYELGPIYFYYKPSQVVINSEGNSIVELKLVIRNTDNKNQSIFCTGPSACNYELTDGKKSWVYSANDIPTGRLEMKPDTTHEIKFTFGPPAQRHLERWNYDQSTEYFLKINEPFGNLSMPLELTVRS
;
A
#
# COMPACT_ATOMS: atom_id res chain seq x y z
N LYS A 1 -17.52 -27.66 14.61
CA LYS A 1 -16.76 -28.70 13.87
C LYS A 1 -16.49 -28.33 12.40
N ALA A 2 -17.46 -28.33 11.45
CA ALA A 2 -17.15 -27.96 10.06
C ALA A 2 -16.75 -26.47 9.87
N SER A 3 -17.40 -25.56 10.61
CA SER A 3 -17.10 -24.12 10.57
C SER A 3 -15.72 -23.76 11.17
N GLU A 4 -15.29 -24.45 12.23
CA GLU A 4 -13.99 -24.20 12.88
C GLU A 4 -12.80 -24.68 12.03
N VAL A 5 -12.96 -25.79 11.29
CA VAL A 5 -11.93 -26.28 10.36
C VAL A 5 -11.77 -25.33 9.19
N TYR A 6 -12.88 -24.84 8.62
CA TYR A 6 -12.86 -23.86 7.53
C TYR A 6 -12.19 -22.54 7.93
N LEU A 7 -12.48 -22.00 9.12
CA LEU A 7 -11.84 -20.78 9.64
C LEU A 7 -10.33 -20.96 9.84
N CYS A 8 -9.89 -22.12 10.34
CA CYS A 8 -8.48 -22.45 10.50
C CYS A 8 -7.75 -22.52 9.13
N GLU A 9 -8.37 -23.14 8.13
CA GLU A 9 -7.80 -23.25 6.78
C GLU A 9 -7.71 -21.88 6.09
N SER A 10 -8.71 -21.02 6.24
CA SER A 10 -8.68 -19.66 5.67
C SER A 10 -7.60 -18.79 6.32
N GLU A 11 -7.47 -18.83 7.65
CA GLU A 11 -6.43 -18.06 8.37
C GLU A 11 -5.01 -18.53 7.98
N LEU A 12 -4.81 -19.84 7.82
CA LEU A 12 -3.53 -20.39 7.38
C LEU A 12 -3.20 -19.92 5.96
N LYS A 13 -4.20 -19.94 5.07
CA LYS A 13 -4.04 -19.51 3.68
C LYS A 13 -3.67 -18.03 3.59
N GLU A 14 -4.35 -17.16 4.33
CA GLU A 14 -4.03 -15.73 4.37
C GLU A 14 -2.61 -15.48 4.88
N LYS A 15 -2.18 -16.18 5.94
CA LYS A 15 -0.81 -16.10 6.45
C LYS A 15 0.22 -16.57 5.44
N LEU A 16 -0.08 -17.65 4.72
CA LEU A 16 0.82 -18.18 3.69
C LEU A 16 0.95 -17.18 2.53
N GLU A 17 -0.16 -16.61 2.06
CA GLU A 17 -0.16 -15.60 1.00
C GLU A 17 0.65 -14.34 1.39
N MET A 18 0.52 -13.89 2.64
CA MET A 18 1.32 -12.78 3.17
C MET A 18 2.82 -13.12 3.22
N LEU A 19 3.18 -14.31 3.71
CA LEU A 19 4.59 -14.76 3.77
C LEU A 19 5.19 -14.89 2.38
N GLU A 20 4.46 -15.48 1.43
CA GLU A 20 4.89 -15.54 0.04
C GLU A 20 5.10 -14.15 -0.55
N LEU A 21 4.21 -13.20 -0.24
CA LEU A 21 4.37 -11.83 -0.68
C LEU A 21 5.65 -11.22 -0.11
N MET A 22 5.90 -11.38 1.19
CA MET A 22 7.12 -10.88 1.83
C MET A 22 8.39 -11.46 1.19
N ILE A 23 8.40 -12.77 0.88
CA ILE A 23 9.54 -13.45 0.24
C ILE A 23 9.82 -12.89 -1.17
N LYS A 24 8.75 -12.59 -1.92
CA LYS A 24 8.84 -12.09 -3.30
C LYS A 24 8.97 -10.57 -3.39
N SER A 25 9.00 -9.87 -2.26
CA SER A 25 8.99 -8.40 -2.19
C SER A 25 10.36 -7.85 -1.81
N THR A 26 10.61 -6.62 -2.24
CA THR A 26 11.71 -5.82 -1.71
C THR A 26 11.31 -5.27 -0.34
N LYS A 27 12.21 -5.40 0.63
CA LYS A 27 12.05 -4.87 1.99
C LYS A 27 12.59 -3.45 2.07
N TYR A 28 11.80 -2.55 2.64
CA TYR A 28 12.16 -1.18 2.95
C TYR A 28 11.98 -0.92 4.44
N GLU A 29 12.99 -0.33 5.08
CA GLU A 29 12.99 -0.07 6.52
C GLU A 29 12.65 1.41 6.76
N LEU A 30 11.62 1.67 7.57
CA LEU A 30 11.20 3.01 7.96
C LEU A 30 11.03 3.08 9.48
N GLY A 31 12.11 3.46 10.15
CA GLY A 31 12.18 3.38 11.61
C GLY A 31 11.90 1.93 12.07
N PRO A 32 10.96 1.70 12.99
CA PRO A 32 10.63 0.35 13.46
C PRO A 32 9.61 -0.38 12.58
N ILE A 33 9.22 0.17 11.44
CA ILE A 33 8.25 -0.43 10.53
C ILE A 33 8.94 -0.89 9.26
N TYR A 34 8.76 -2.15 8.91
CA TYR A 34 9.24 -2.70 7.64
C TYR A 34 8.10 -2.77 6.65
N PHE A 35 8.33 -2.24 5.45
CA PHE A 35 7.44 -2.31 4.30
C PHE A 35 7.97 -3.33 3.30
N TYR A 36 7.12 -4.23 2.85
CA TYR A 36 7.42 -5.23 1.82
C TYR A 36 6.56 -4.89 0.61
N TYR A 37 7.23 -4.52 -0.48
CA TYR A 37 6.59 -4.14 -1.72
C TYR A 37 7.07 -5.03 -2.87
N LYS A 38 6.11 -5.53 -3.66
CA LYS A 38 6.37 -6.20 -4.93
C LYS A 38 5.93 -5.28 -6.08
N PRO A 39 6.60 -5.34 -7.24
CA PRO A 39 6.19 -4.59 -8.43
C PRO A 39 4.68 -4.71 -8.73
N SER A 40 4.07 -3.60 -9.11
CA SER A 40 2.62 -3.50 -9.35
C SER A 40 2.31 -3.27 -10.82
N GLN A 41 1.16 -3.76 -11.25
CA GLN A 41 0.68 -3.57 -12.61
C GLN A 41 -0.24 -2.37 -12.72
N VAL A 42 0.01 -1.55 -13.74
CA VAL A 42 -0.89 -0.46 -14.15
C VAL A 42 -1.88 -1.03 -15.16
N VAL A 43 -3.16 -0.81 -14.89
CA VAL A 43 -4.28 -1.11 -15.79
C VAL A 43 -4.75 0.19 -16.40
N ILE A 44 -4.79 0.26 -17.73
CA ILE A 44 -5.41 1.37 -18.45
C ILE A 44 -6.79 0.88 -18.89
N ASN A 45 -7.85 1.50 -18.36
CA ASN A 45 -9.22 1.10 -18.70
C ASN A 45 -9.65 1.63 -20.08
N SER A 46 -10.84 1.25 -20.55
CA SER A 46 -11.39 1.68 -21.84
C SER A 46 -11.63 3.19 -21.98
N GLU A 47 -11.63 3.93 -20.88
CA GLU A 47 -11.76 5.39 -20.84
C GLU A 47 -10.40 6.10 -20.83
N GLY A 48 -9.29 5.35 -20.89
CA GLY A 48 -7.93 5.87 -20.81
C GLY A 48 -7.46 6.19 -19.39
N ASN A 49 -8.20 5.79 -18.36
CA ASN A 49 -7.80 6.02 -16.97
C ASN A 49 -6.72 5.01 -16.57
N SER A 50 -5.61 5.51 -16.02
CA SER A 50 -4.60 4.69 -15.35
C SER A 50 -5.06 4.30 -13.95
N ILE A 51 -4.92 3.03 -13.60
CA ILE A 51 -5.25 2.49 -12.27
C ILE A 51 -4.11 1.56 -11.83
N VAL A 52 -3.62 1.74 -10.62
CA VAL A 52 -2.65 0.83 -9.99
C VAL A 52 -3.11 0.48 -8.58
N GLU A 53 -3.02 -0.80 -8.23
CA GLU A 53 -3.17 -1.28 -6.86
C GLU A 53 -1.78 -1.59 -6.30
N LEU A 54 -1.38 -0.88 -5.25
CA LEU A 54 -0.20 -1.17 -4.46
C LEU A 54 -0.63 -2.07 -3.31
N LYS A 55 -0.12 -3.29 -3.29
CA LYS A 55 -0.29 -4.23 -2.18
C LYS A 55 1.01 -4.25 -1.38
N LEU A 56 0.91 -3.87 -0.10
CA LEU A 56 2.03 -3.78 0.81
C LEU A 56 1.81 -4.73 1.98
N VAL A 57 2.87 -5.41 2.40
CA VAL A 57 2.90 -6.03 3.72
C VAL A 57 3.73 -5.16 4.63
N ILE A 58 3.19 -4.84 5.80
CA ILE A 58 3.85 -4.03 6.82
C ILE A 58 4.07 -4.86 8.07
N ARG A 59 5.25 -4.73 8.69
CA ARG A 59 5.59 -5.42 9.94
C ARG A 59 6.08 -4.43 10.97
N ASN A 60 5.52 -4.49 12.17
CA ASN A 60 6.02 -3.76 13.32
C ASN A 60 7.14 -4.55 13.99
N THR A 61 8.38 -4.06 13.89
CA THR A 61 9.53 -4.66 14.57
C THR A 61 9.88 -3.97 15.89
N ASP A 62 9.07 -2.99 16.32
CA ASP A 62 9.21 -2.37 17.64
C ASP A 62 8.74 -3.32 18.75
N ASN A 63 9.14 -3.00 19.98
CA ASN A 63 8.58 -3.59 21.20
C ASN A 63 7.34 -2.84 21.72
N LYS A 64 6.86 -1.83 20.97
CA LYS A 64 5.68 -1.01 21.28
C LYS A 64 4.64 -1.07 20.18
N ASN A 65 3.41 -0.69 20.53
CA ASN A 65 2.37 -0.48 19.52
C ASN A 65 2.77 0.69 18.62
N GLN A 66 2.63 0.49 17.32
CA GLN A 66 2.81 1.52 16.30
C GLN A 66 1.49 1.75 15.58
N SER A 67 1.39 2.84 14.83
CA SER A 67 0.20 3.11 14.03
C SER A 67 0.57 3.80 12.74
N ILE A 68 -0.15 3.43 11.68
CA ILE A 68 -0.12 4.17 10.42
C ILE A 68 -1.42 4.95 10.25
N PHE A 69 -1.34 6.09 9.55
CA PHE A 69 -2.43 7.06 9.51
C PHE A 69 -2.81 7.45 8.08
N CYS A 70 -4.11 7.40 7.80
CA CYS A 70 -4.70 7.76 6.53
C CYS A 70 -6.19 8.12 6.70
N THR A 71 -6.48 9.26 7.34
CA THR A 71 -7.86 9.63 7.75
C THR A 71 -8.74 10.13 6.61
N GLY A 72 -8.14 10.43 5.45
CA GLY A 72 -8.84 10.73 4.20
C GLY A 72 -7.84 11.06 3.08
N PRO A 73 -8.29 11.22 1.82
CA PRO A 73 -7.39 11.52 0.69
C PRO A 73 -6.54 12.77 0.91
N SER A 74 -7.13 13.82 1.51
CA SER A 74 -6.42 15.07 1.84
C SER A 74 -5.61 15.02 3.14
N ALA A 75 -5.70 13.92 3.89
CA ALA A 75 -5.08 13.74 5.20
C ALA A 75 -4.56 12.30 5.34
N CYS A 76 -3.66 11.92 4.44
CA CYS A 76 -3.04 10.62 4.42
C CYS A 76 -1.54 10.72 4.26
N ASN A 77 -0.83 9.88 5.00
CA ASN A 77 0.63 9.87 5.01
C ASN A 77 1.23 9.12 3.81
N TYR A 78 0.40 8.76 2.82
CA TYR A 78 0.75 7.95 1.66
C TYR A 78 0.31 8.66 0.38
N GLU A 79 1.28 9.05 -0.44
CA GLU A 79 1.04 9.70 -1.72
C GLU A 79 1.83 8.98 -2.82
N LEU A 80 1.25 8.85 -4.00
CA LEU A 80 2.00 8.51 -5.20
C LEU A 80 2.69 9.78 -5.69
N THR A 81 3.97 9.71 -6.08
CA THR A 81 4.70 10.87 -6.58
C THR A 81 5.68 10.50 -7.69
N ASP A 82 5.96 11.44 -8.58
CA ASP A 82 7.05 11.37 -9.57
C ASP A 82 8.27 12.22 -9.14
N GLY A 83 8.29 12.68 -7.89
CA GLY A 83 9.28 13.60 -7.33
C GLY A 83 9.02 15.08 -7.63
N LYS A 84 8.14 15.41 -8.59
CA LYS A 84 7.71 16.78 -8.91
C LYS A 84 6.31 17.08 -8.41
N LYS A 85 5.46 16.05 -8.41
CA LYS A 85 4.03 16.13 -8.14
C LYS A 85 3.59 14.94 -7.30
N SER A 86 2.57 15.15 -6.46
CA SER A 86 1.95 14.11 -5.65
C SER A 86 0.49 13.90 -6.06
N TRP A 87 0.04 12.66 -5.94
CA TRP A 87 -1.35 12.25 -6.11
C TRP A 87 -1.79 11.43 -4.92
N VAL A 88 -3.00 11.71 -4.45
CA VAL A 88 -3.61 11.00 -3.33
C VAL A 88 -4.28 9.71 -3.82
N TYR A 89 -4.46 8.76 -2.91
CA TYR A 89 -5.13 7.49 -3.22
C TYR A 89 -6.60 7.72 -3.61
N SER A 90 -7.15 6.82 -4.42
CA SER A 90 -8.58 6.75 -4.75
C SER A 90 -9.34 5.77 -3.83
N ALA A 91 -8.68 4.69 -3.39
CA ALA A 91 -9.17 3.78 -2.34
C ALA A 91 -8.02 3.23 -1.47
N ASN A 92 -8.31 2.83 -0.23
CA ASN A 92 -7.38 2.11 0.63
C ASN A 92 -8.11 1.24 1.65
N ASP A 93 -7.39 0.29 2.25
CA ASP A 93 -7.93 -0.68 3.23
C ASP A 93 -7.60 -0.31 4.70
N ILE A 94 -7.10 0.89 4.99
CA ILE A 94 -6.78 1.33 6.36
C ILE A 94 -8.09 1.56 7.13
N PRO A 95 -8.36 0.79 8.20
CA PRO A 95 -9.62 0.88 8.92
C PRO A 95 -9.79 2.23 9.60
N THR A 96 -10.90 2.93 9.34
CA THR A 96 -11.25 4.20 10.02
C THR A 96 -10.11 5.24 10.04
N GLY A 97 -9.21 5.16 9.05
CA GLY A 97 -8.08 6.05 8.90
C GLY A 97 -6.89 5.85 9.84
N ARG A 98 -6.90 4.79 10.64
CA ARG A 98 -5.75 4.39 11.47
C ARG A 98 -5.69 2.88 11.61
N LEU A 99 -4.54 2.31 11.30
CA LEU A 99 -4.25 0.92 11.61
C LEU A 99 -3.25 0.86 12.77
N GLU A 100 -3.70 0.34 13.91
CA GLU A 100 -2.83 0.07 15.06
C GLU A 100 -2.18 -1.32 14.89
N MET A 101 -0.86 -1.37 15.07
CA MET A 101 -0.06 -2.57 14.95
C MET A 101 0.60 -2.86 16.30
N LYS A 102 0.35 -4.06 16.84
CA LYS A 102 1.02 -4.53 18.06
C LYS A 102 2.48 -4.92 17.75
N PRO A 103 3.34 -5.07 18.77
CA PRO A 103 4.68 -5.60 18.58
C PRO A 103 4.67 -6.91 17.80
N ASP A 104 5.59 -7.04 16.85
CA ASP A 104 5.78 -8.23 16.00
C ASP A 104 4.56 -8.68 15.17
N THR A 105 3.58 -7.79 14.95
CA THR A 105 2.47 -8.09 14.04
C THR A 105 2.77 -7.66 12.62
N THR A 106 2.17 -8.39 11.68
CA THR A 106 2.26 -8.14 10.25
C THR A 106 0.86 -7.95 9.69
N HIS A 107 0.68 -6.97 8.80
CA HIS A 107 -0.59 -6.66 8.17
C HIS A 107 -0.40 -6.47 6.66
N GLU A 108 -1.38 -6.91 5.86
CA GLU A 108 -1.48 -6.48 4.47
C GLU A 108 -2.32 -5.20 4.40
N ILE A 109 -1.84 -4.21 3.65
CA ILE A 109 -2.60 -3.01 3.30
C ILE A 109 -2.57 -2.79 1.80
N LYS A 110 -3.61 -2.15 1.28
CA LYS A 110 -3.70 -1.80 -0.13
C LYS A 110 -3.98 -0.32 -0.31
N PHE A 111 -3.36 0.25 -1.34
CA PHE A 111 -3.66 1.57 -1.84
C PHE A 111 -3.93 1.48 -3.33
N THR A 112 -5.06 2.02 -3.76
CA THR A 112 -5.38 2.17 -5.17
C THR A 112 -5.15 3.61 -5.57
N PHE A 113 -4.43 3.83 -6.65
CA PHE A 113 -4.29 5.13 -7.30
C PHE A 113 -4.93 5.05 -8.68
N GLY A 114 -5.66 6.09 -9.04
CA GLY A 114 -6.39 6.20 -10.29
C GLY A 114 -7.27 7.44 -10.29
N PRO A 115 -8.39 7.46 -11.04
CA PRO A 115 -9.32 8.58 -10.98
C PRO A 115 -9.77 8.84 -9.53
N PRO A 116 -9.56 10.05 -9.00
CA PRO A 116 -9.94 10.33 -7.62
C PRO A 116 -11.46 10.38 -7.50
N ALA A 117 -11.97 9.99 -6.32
CA ALA A 117 -13.40 10.04 -6.04
C ALA A 117 -13.95 11.48 -6.05
N GLN A 118 -13.11 12.47 -5.70
CA GLN A 118 -13.49 13.88 -5.64
C GLN A 118 -13.00 14.61 -6.89
N ARG A 119 -13.92 15.24 -7.64
CA ARG A 119 -13.64 15.85 -8.95
C ARG A 119 -12.59 16.97 -8.94
N HIS A 120 -12.37 17.63 -7.80
CA HIS A 120 -11.38 18.71 -7.69
C HIS A 120 -9.95 18.19 -7.46
N LEU A 121 -9.80 16.91 -7.11
CA LEU A 121 -8.50 16.29 -6.97
C LEU A 121 -7.94 15.96 -8.35
N GLU A 122 -6.63 16.09 -8.47
CA GLU A 122 -5.98 15.84 -9.73
C GLU A 122 -5.87 14.35 -10.04
N ARG A 123 -6.09 14.02 -11.31
CA ARG A 123 -5.98 12.66 -11.81
C ARG A 123 -4.51 12.31 -12.03
N TRP A 124 -4.11 11.14 -11.53
CA TRP A 124 -2.87 10.51 -11.93
C TRP A 124 -3.03 9.83 -13.30
N ASN A 125 -2.12 10.10 -14.21
CA ASN A 125 -1.98 9.40 -15.48
C ASN A 125 -0.59 8.78 -15.52
N TYR A 126 -0.53 7.49 -15.83
CA TYR A 126 0.72 6.76 -15.88
C TYR A 126 1.51 7.12 -17.16
N ASP A 127 2.79 7.39 -16.97
CA ASP A 127 3.79 7.59 -18.01
C ASP A 127 4.93 6.59 -17.79
N GLN A 128 5.12 5.67 -18.73
CA GLN A 128 6.13 4.62 -18.64
C GLN A 128 7.57 5.16 -18.64
N SER A 129 7.79 6.40 -19.09
CA SER A 129 9.10 7.05 -19.04
C SER A 129 9.42 7.71 -17.70
N THR A 130 8.45 7.73 -16.78
CA THR A 130 8.56 8.38 -15.47
C THR A 130 8.77 7.35 -14.37
N GLU A 131 9.72 7.63 -13.48
CA GLU A 131 9.87 6.89 -12.23
C GLU A 131 8.85 7.38 -11.22
N TYR A 132 8.14 6.45 -10.58
CA TYR A 132 7.16 6.75 -9.55
C TYR A 132 7.62 6.22 -8.20
N PHE A 133 7.16 6.87 -7.14
CA PHE A 133 7.48 6.53 -5.76
C PHE A 133 6.21 6.57 -4.91
N LEU A 134 6.14 5.69 -3.92
CA LEU A 134 5.22 5.85 -2.80
C LEU A 134 5.94 6.68 -1.74
N LYS A 135 5.47 7.92 -1.56
CA LYS A 135 5.92 8.81 -0.50
C LYS A 135 5.16 8.47 0.77
N ILE A 136 5.90 8.12 1.80
CA ILE A 136 5.42 7.78 3.14
C ILE A 136 5.97 8.82 4.11
N ASN A 137 5.09 9.49 4.86
CA ASN A 137 5.46 10.48 5.87
C ASN A 137 4.72 10.18 7.18
N GLU A 138 5.28 9.26 7.97
CA GLU A 138 4.71 8.85 9.24
C GLU A 138 5.49 9.47 10.41
N PRO A 139 4.91 9.54 11.63
CA PRO A 139 5.60 10.09 12.80
C PRO A 139 6.94 9.39 13.13
N PHE A 140 7.09 8.12 12.71
CA PHE A 140 8.30 7.33 12.92
C PHE A 140 9.32 7.44 11.77
N GLY A 141 9.01 8.18 10.70
CA GLY A 141 9.97 8.48 9.63
C GLY A 141 9.36 8.83 8.29
N ASN A 142 10.24 9.26 7.37
CA ASN A 142 9.91 9.54 5.98
C ASN A 142 10.62 8.56 5.03
N LEU A 143 9.90 8.06 4.02
CA LEU A 143 10.44 7.20 2.97
C LEU A 143 9.84 7.60 1.62
N SER A 144 10.68 7.60 0.57
CA SER A 144 10.22 7.64 -0.81
C SER A 144 10.58 6.31 -1.46
N MET A 145 9.63 5.37 -1.45
CA MET A 145 9.84 4.00 -1.91
C MET A 145 9.65 3.93 -3.43
N PRO A 146 10.66 3.52 -4.22
CA PRO A 146 10.50 3.40 -5.67
C PRO A 146 9.45 2.35 -6.02
N LEU A 147 8.60 2.67 -7.00
CA LEU A 147 7.55 1.81 -7.51
C LEU A 147 7.94 1.29 -8.88
N GLU A 148 8.19 -0.02 -8.95
CA GLU A 148 8.36 -0.72 -10.21
C GLU A 148 6.98 -0.98 -10.82
N LEU A 149 6.57 -0.07 -11.70
CA LEU A 149 5.27 -0.10 -12.36
C LEU A 149 5.39 -0.62 -13.79
N THR A 150 4.66 -1.68 -14.10
CA THR A 150 4.58 -2.24 -15.46
C THR A 150 3.15 -2.19 -15.98
N VAL A 151 2.95 -1.90 -17.28
CA VAL A 151 1.61 -1.97 -17.88
C VAL A 151 1.19 -3.42 -18.05
N ARG A 152 -0.04 -3.75 -17.66
CA ARG A 152 -0.65 -5.02 -18.03
C ARG A 152 -1.08 -4.95 -19.50
N SER A 153 -0.34 -5.62 -20.38
CA SER A 153 -0.68 -5.83 -21.79
C SER A 153 -1.91 -6.71 -21.95
#